data_AF-A0A5C4W2B9-F1
#
_entry.id   AF-A0A5C4W2B9-F1
#
_cell.length_a   1.000
_cell.length_b   1.000
_cell.length_c   1.000
_cell.angle_alpha   90.00
_cell.angle_beta   90.00
_cell.angle_gamma   90.00
#
_symmetry.space_group_name_H-M   'P 1'
#
loop_
_entity.id
_entity.type
_entity.pdbx_description
1 polymer ?
#
loop_
_entity_poly.entity_id
_entity_poly.type
_entity_poly.pdbx_seq_one_letter_code
_entity_poly.pdbx_strand_id
1 'polypeptide(L)' 'MRKVRAVLASAVLAGGMSLSIGAAPAHAESLNGIYREYSECQRVGSYGDDQGWWDGWRCEWKSQYYYYFLYA' A
#
# COMPACT_ATOMS: atom_id res chain seq x y z
N MET A 1 14.52 -49.40 27.70
CA MET A 1 14.97 -48.04 27.31
C MET A 1 15.00 -47.93 25.79
N ARG A 2 14.21 -47.05 25.17
CA ARG A 2 14.35 -46.68 23.74
C ARG A 2 13.78 -45.28 23.50
N LYS A 3 14.55 -44.26 23.86
CA LYS A 3 14.26 -42.84 23.59
C LYS A 3 14.80 -42.48 22.21
N VAL A 4 14.06 -42.75 21.14
CA VAL A 4 14.45 -42.29 19.78
C VAL A 4 13.20 -42.03 18.93
N ARG A 5 12.40 -41.00 19.25
CA ARG A 5 11.28 -40.57 18.37
C ARG A 5 11.05 -39.05 18.32
N ALA A 6 11.93 -38.23 18.89
CA ALA A 6 11.66 -36.80 19.08
C ALA A 6 12.63 -35.86 18.34
N VAL A 7 13.16 -36.24 17.17
CA VAL A 7 14.14 -35.39 16.43
C VAL A 7 13.86 -35.31 14.92
N LEU A 8 12.60 -35.41 14.49
CA LEU A 8 12.25 -35.30 13.05
C LEU A 8 11.11 -34.31 12.76
N ALA A 9 10.80 -33.39 13.69
CA ALA A 9 9.78 -32.36 13.47
C ALA A 9 10.35 -30.99 13.08
N SER A 10 11.67 -30.77 13.22
CA SER A 10 12.25 -29.42 13.13
C SER A 10 12.79 -29.03 11.75
N ALA A 11 12.83 -29.94 10.77
CA ALA A 11 13.48 -29.68 9.48
C ALA A 11 12.57 -29.08 8.40
N VAL A 12 11.24 -29.12 8.57
CA VAL A 12 10.29 -28.69 7.51
C VAL A 12 9.94 -27.20 7.59
N LEU A 13 10.12 -26.55 8.75
CA LEU A 13 9.77 -25.14 8.92
C LEU A 13 10.77 -24.16 8.29
N ALA A 14 11.99 -24.60 7.95
CA ALA A 14 12.99 -23.74 7.34
C ALA A 14 12.82 -23.54 5.81
N GLY A 15 11.98 -24.35 5.15
CA GLY A 15 11.81 -24.29 3.69
C GLY A 15 10.72 -23.34 3.19
N GLY A 16 9.87 -22.81 4.08
CA GLY A 16 8.67 -22.03 3.70
C GLY A 16 8.86 -20.52 3.56
N MET A 17 10.09 -19.99 3.71
CA MET A 17 10.35 -18.55 3.82
C MET A 17 10.90 -17.88 2.55
N SER A 18 10.77 -18.49 1.36
CA SER A 18 11.37 -17.95 0.13
C SER A 18 10.37 -17.57 -0.98
N LEU A 19 9.05 -17.66 -0.76
CA LEU A 19 8.06 -17.35 -1.80
C LEU A 19 7.48 -15.93 -1.75
N SER A 20 7.97 -15.06 -0.88
CA SER A 20 7.49 -13.67 -0.77
C SER A 20 8.42 -12.64 -1.41
N ILE A 21 9.22 -13.03 -2.41
CA ILE A 21 10.05 -12.08 -3.17
C ILE A 21 9.28 -11.76 -4.47
N GLY A 22 8.50 -10.69 -4.45
CA GLY A 22 7.92 -10.14 -5.69
C GLY A 22 6.45 -9.77 -5.67
N ALA A 23 5.75 -9.86 -4.54
CA ALA A 23 4.55 -9.07 -4.38
C ALA A 23 5.00 -7.62 -4.15
N ALA A 24 5.23 -6.87 -5.24
CA ALA A 24 5.16 -5.41 -5.15
C ALA A 24 3.87 -5.10 -4.38
N PRO A 25 3.91 -4.22 -3.36
CA PRO A 25 2.70 -3.87 -2.65
C PRO A 25 1.68 -3.48 -3.72
N ALA A 26 0.50 -4.12 -3.71
CA ALA A 26 -0.61 -3.59 -4.46
C ALA A 26 -0.86 -2.22 -3.80
N HIS A 27 -0.30 -1.16 -4.39
CA HIS A 27 -0.43 0.21 -3.93
C HIS A 27 -1.92 0.51 -3.99
N ALA A 28 -2.61 0.21 -2.90
CA ALA A 28 -4.03 0.45 -2.75
C ALA A 28 -4.12 1.96 -2.56
N GLU A 29 -4.27 2.64 -3.68
CA GLU A 29 -4.32 4.07 -3.80
C GLU A 29 -5.29 4.63 -2.75
N SER A 30 -4.72 5.40 -1.83
CA SER A 30 -5.33 5.77 -0.55
C SER A 30 -5.95 7.16 -0.64
N LEU A 31 -7.03 7.40 0.11
CA LEU A 31 -7.63 8.73 0.13
C LEU A 31 -6.82 9.66 1.05
N ASN A 32 -6.12 10.62 0.46
CA ASN A 32 -5.23 11.54 1.17
C ASN A 32 -5.85 12.92 1.43
N GLY A 33 -6.91 13.29 0.71
CA GLY A 33 -7.59 14.57 0.93
C GLY A 33 -8.88 14.75 0.15
N ILE A 34 -9.68 15.74 0.57
CA ILE A 34 -10.93 16.13 -0.09
C ILE A 34 -10.93 17.66 -0.24
N TYR A 35 -11.14 18.14 -1.45
CA TYR A 35 -11.01 19.54 -1.83
C TYR A 35 -12.22 20.02 -2.62
N ARG A 36 -12.64 21.26 -2.39
CA ARG A 36 -13.75 21.85 -3.14
C ARG A 36 -13.35 22.25 -4.56
N GLU A 37 -12.13 22.75 -4.70
CA GLU A 37 -11.61 23.26 -5.96
C GLU A 37 -10.58 22.28 -6.53
N TYR A 38 -10.64 22.09 -7.85
CA TYR A 38 -9.69 21.23 -8.55
C TYR A 38 -8.25 21.73 -8.41
N SER A 39 -8.06 23.05 -8.42
CA SER A 39 -6.77 23.72 -8.21
C SER A 39 -6.12 23.33 -6.90
N GLU A 40 -6.87 23.29 -5.80
CA GLU A 40 -6.34 22.91 -4.49
C GLU A 40 -5.97 21.43 -4.42
N CYS A 41 -6.79 20.56 -5.02
CA CYS A 41 -6.46 19.15 -5.13
C CYS A 41 -5.15 18.94 -5.91
N GLN A 42 -4.99 19.61 -7.05
CA GLN A 42 -3.77 19.56 -7.86
C GLN A 42 -2.57 20.13 -7.12
N ARG A 43 -2.73 21.28 -6.45
CA ARG A 43 -1.65 21.93 -5.69
C ARG A 43 -1.12 21.03 -4.58
N VAL A 44 -2.01 20.41 -3.80
CA VAL A 44 -1.58 19.50 -2.73
C VAL A 44 -0.99 18.22 -3.32
N GLY A 45 -1.63 17.64 -4.35
CA GLY A 45 -1.12 16.45 -5.06
C GLY A 45 0.31 16.65 -5.57
N SER A 46 0.56 17.70 -6.36
CA SER A 46 1.92 18.05 -6.81
C SER A 46 2.88 18.26 -5.65
N TYR A 47 2.44 18.97 -4.61
CA TYR A 47 3.30 19.25 -3.46
C TYR A 47 3.76 17.96 -2.77
N GLY A 48 2.88 17.00 -2.49
CA GLY A 48 3.31 15.76 -1.86
C GLY A 48 4.12 14.86 -2.80
N ASP A 49 3.97 15.00 -4.13
CA ASP A 49 4.77 14.28 -5.12
C ASP A 49 6.21 14.79 -5.06
N ASP A 50 6.37 16.12 -5.04
CA ASP A 50 7.66 16.79 -4.84
C ASP A 50 8.31 16.42 -3.50
N GLN A 51 7.51 16.12 -2.47
CA GLN A 51 8.01 15.67 -1.15
C GLN A 51 8.23 14.15 -1.05
N GLY A 52 7.87 13.37 -2.09
CA GLY A 52 7.95 11.91 -2.07
C GLY A 52 6.99 11.26 -1.07
N TRP A 53 5.84 11.88 -0.80
CA TRP A 53 4.79 11.33 0.07
C TRP A 53 3.97 10.25 -0.62
N TRP A 54 3.92 10.28 -1.95
CA TRP A 54 3.19 9.34 -2.78
C TRP A 54 3.99 9.00 -4.04
N ASP A 55 3.76 7.79 -4.56
CA ASP A 55 4.38 7.28 -5.80
C ASP A 55 3.60 7.70 -7.07
N GLY A 56 2.44 8.33 -6.87
CA GLY A 56 1.55 8.88 -7.89
C GLY A 56 0.27 9.36 -7.24
N TRP A 57 -0.42 10.31 -7.87
CA TRP A 57 -1.62 10.90 -7.31
C TRP A 57 -2.64 11.25 -8.39
N ARG A 58 -3.91 11.29 -8.00
CA ARG A 58 -5.02 11.69 -8.87
C ARG A 58 -6.11 12.43 -8.11
N CYS A 59 -6.65 13.45 -8.77
CA CYS A 59 -7.86 14.13 -8.33
C CYS A 59 -9.10 13.53 -9.01
N GLU A 60 -10.03 12.99 -8.25
CA GLU A 60 -11.29 12.44 -8.76
C GLU A 60 -12.49 13.28 -8.30
N TRP A 61 -13.28 13.80 -9.25
CA TRP A 61 -14.52 14.49 -8.93
C TRP A 61 -15.60 13.50 -8.52
N LYS A 62 -16.11 13.61 -7.28
CA LYS A 62 -17.26 12.83 -6.82
C LYS A 62 -18.51 13.70 -6.87
N SER A 63 -19.30 13.54 -7.94
CA SER A 63 -20.55 14.29 -8.15
C SER A 63 -21.57 14.13 -7.01
N GLN A 64 -21.57 12.98 -6.33
CA GLN A 64 -22.42 12.74 -5.15
C GLN A 64 -22.12 13.72 -4.00
N TYR A 65 -20.87 14.16 -3.88
CA TYR A 65 -20.43 15.02 -2.78
C TYR A 65 -20.11 16.45 -3.22
N TYR A 66 -19.95 16.69 -4.53
CA TYR A 66 -19.49 17.96 -5.10
C TYR A 66 -18.10 18.36 -4.59
N TYR A 67 -17.21 17.38 -4.43
CA TYR A 67 -15.81 17.59 -4.05
C TYR A 67 -14.87 16.76 -4.93
N TYR A 68 -13.62 17.21 -5.01
CA TYR A 68 -12.48 16.47 -5.56
C TYR A 68 -11.81 15.66 -4.46
N PHE A 69 -11.60 14.39 -4.71
CA PHE A 69 -10.93 13.45 -3.81
C PHE A 69 -9.51 13.25 -4.33
N LEU A 70 -8.52 13.54 -3.50
CA LEU A 70 -7.11 13.29 -3.79
C LEU A 70 -6.80 11.86 -3.36
N TYR A 71 -6.52 11.03 -4.34
CA TYR A 71 -6.00 9.70 -4.14
C TYR A 71 -4.50 9.68 -4.40
N ALA A 72 -3.74 8.98 -3.56
CA ALA A 72 -2.29 8.82 -3.68
C ALA A 72 -1.77 7.59 -2.91
#